data_AF-K1TJK5-F1
#
_entry.id   AF-K1TJK5-F1
#
_cell.length_a   1.000
_cell.length_b   1.000
_cell.length_c   1.000
_cell.angle_alpha   90.00
_cell.angle_beta   90.00
_cell.angle_gamma   90.00
#
_symmetry.space_group_name_H-M   'P 1'
#
loop_
_entity.id
_entity.type
_entity.pdbx_description
1 polymer ?
#
loop_
_entity_poly.entity_id
_entity_poly.type
_entity_poly.pdbx_seq_one_letter_code
_entity_poly.pdbx_strand_id
1 'polypeptide(L)'
;DRLVGYKLSPFISQKIRRGLSAGRVQSVAVRIIVDREEEIRKFKPEEYWSIDAKFIPKGSRKSFSASLYSDENGKIKITNGEQADKIEADLQNAEYVITKVKNGTRKKSPAPPFITSTLQQEASRKLGFQSRRTMKVAQELYEGVDIEGMGATGLITYMRTDSLRISNVAIEEVTEYIKNSYGEKFLPPKPRFFKSRSNAQDGHEAIRPSMPSLTPDSVKASLTSDQYRLYKLIWNRFTASQMADCIQKTTQADIVANGYTFKASGYRVDFEGFTTLYVESKDVEEEKTTQLPPLEKDMIVRCKELKKNQHFTQPPARYTEASLIKALEEYGIGRPSTYAATITTITSHEYVKREGKSLVPTELGEVTTNLMKERFPKIVNVKFTN
;
A
#
# COMPACT_ATOMS: atom_id res chain seq x y z
N ASP A 1 3.92 -26.43 15.77
CA ASP A 1 3.65 -25.30 16.70
C ASP A 1 3.52 -25.71 18.16
N ARG A 2 2.65 -26.66 18.52
CA ARG A 2 2.48 -27.14 19.92
C ARG A 2 3.81 -27.50 20.60
N LEU A 3 4.59 -28.42 20.05
CA LEU A 3 5.87 -28.86 20.64
C LEU A 3 6.88 -27.72 20.83
N VAL A 4 6.93 -26.77 19.89
CA VAL A 4 7.81 -25.61 19.94
C VAL A 4 7.39 -24.69 21.07
N GLY A 5 6.08 -24.38 21.18
CA GLY A 5 5.56 -23.54 22.25
C GLY A 5 5.74 -24.13 23.64
N TYR A 6 5.47 -25.43 23.82
CA TYR A 6 5.61 -26.12 25.11
C TYR A 6 7.06 -26.26 25.58
N LYS A 7 8.04 -26.30 24.67
CA LYS A 7 9.46 -26.36 25.03
C LYS A 7 10.08 -24.98 25.22
N LEU A 8 9.70 -23.99 24.39
CA LEU A 8 10.29 -22.65 24.45
C LEU A 8 9.69 -21.77 25.55
N SER A 9 8.38 -21.83 25.77
CA SER A 9 7.73 -20.93 26.75
C SER A 9 8.25 -21.12 28.18
N PRO A 10 8.44 -22.36 28.70
CA PRO A 10 9.07 -22.55 30.01
C PRO A 10 10.50 -22.02 30.07
N PHE A 11 11.29 -22.20 28.99
CA PHE A 11 12.66 -21.71 28.91
C PHE A 11 12.71 -20.17 28.98
N ILE A 12 11.91 -19.49 28.16
CA ILE A 12 11.84 -18.03 28.15
C ILE A 12 11.28 -17.49 29.47
N SER A 13 10.26 -18.15 30.03
CA SER A 13 9.71 -17.78 31.34
C SER A 13 10.72 -17.89 32.47
N GLN A 14 11.61 -18.90 32.44
CA GLN A 14 12.66 -19.08 33.44
C GLN A 14 13.82 -18.09 33.26
N LYS A 15 14.19 -17.76 32.02
CA LYS A 15 15.37 -16.94 31.72
C LYS A 15 15.11 -15.44 31.67
N ILE A 16 13.87 -15.00 31.46
CA ILE A 16 13.53 -13.59 31.26
C ILE A 16 12.49 -13.11 32.28
N ARG A 17 11.24 -13.57 32.16
CA ARG A 17 10.14 -13.17 33.05
C ARG A 17 9.05 -14.24 33.06
N ARG A 18 8.55 -14.60 34.26
CA ARG A 18 7.44 -15.57 34.40
C ARG A 18 6.21 -15.09 33.63
N GLY A 19 5.53 -16.01 32.94
CA GLY A 19 4.29 -15.74 32.19
C GLY A 19 4.51 -15.42 30.71
N LEU A 20 5.76 -15.37 30.25
CA LEU A 20 6.07 -15.17 28.83
C LEU A 20 5.88 -16.43 28.01
N SER A 21 5.35 -16.27 26.79
CA SER A 21 5.21 -17.34 25.80
C SER A 21 6.05 -17.04 24.57
N ALA A 22 6.69 -18.08 24.03
CA ALA A 22 7.37 -18.01 22.74
C ALA A 22 6.76 -19.04 21.79
N GLY A 23 6.59 -18.64 20.53
CA GLY A 23 6.00 -19.46 19.49
C GLY A 23 6.61 -19.14 18.14
N ARG A 24 6.69 -20.13 17.25
CA ARG A 24 7.36 -20.01 15.95
C ARG A 24 6.95 -18.76 15.17
N VAL A 25 5.65 -18.49 15.06
CA VAL A 25 5.13 -17.34 14.31
C VAL A 25 5.32 -16.02 15.07
N GLN A 26 5.02 -16.02 16.38
CA GLN A 26 5.11 -14.83 17.23
C GLN A 26 6.56 -14.34 17.38
N SER A 27 7.50 -15.24 17.66
CA SER A 27 8.91 -14.90 17.83
C SER A 27 9.53 -14.35 16.54
N VAL A 28 9.13 -14.87 15.36
CA VAL A 28 9.57 -14.31 14.09
C VAL A 28 8.94 -12.95 13.83
N ALA A 29 7.67 -12.73 14.18
CA ALA A 29 7.03 -11.42 14.06
C ALA A 29 7.71 -10.35 14.94
N VAL A 30 8.06 -10.68 16.19
CA VAL A 30 8.84 -9.78 17.06
C VAL A 30 10.21 -9.52 16.45
N ARG A 31 10.90 -10.56 15.96
CA ARG A 31 12.20 -10.42 15.30
C ARG A 31 12.14 -9.45 14.11
N ILE A 32 11.13 -9.55 13.25
CA ILE A 32 10.99 -8.64 12.09
C ILE A 32 10.95 -7.18 12.54
N ILE A 33 10.26 -6.88 13.64
CA ILE A 33 10.19 -5.54 14.22
C ILE A 33 11.52 -5.12 14.84
N VAL A 34 12.18 -6.01 15.59
CA VAL A 34 13.48 -5.74 16.21
C VAL A 34 14.56 -5.50 15.16
N ASP A 35 14.64 -6.35 14.14
CA ASP A 35 15.62 -6.22 13.05
C ASP A 35 15.39 -4.88 12.29
N ARG A 36 14.13 -4.43 12.10
CA ARG A 36 13.82 -3.09 11.56
C ARG A 36 14.27 -1.95 12.47
N GLU A 37 14.09 -2.08 13.78
CA GLU A 37 14.54 -1.05 14.71
C GLU A 37 16.08 -0.97 14.75
N GLU A 38 16.78 -2.10 14.63
CA GLU A 38 18.24 -2.11 14.44
C GLU A 38 18.67 -1.43 13.13
N GLU A 39 17.96 -1.66 12.02
CA GLU A 39 18.20 -0.97 10.75
C GLU A 39 18.06 0.55 10.92
N ILE A 40 17.02 1.01 11.60
CA ILE A 40 16.77 2.43 11.88
C ILE A 40 17.90 3.02 12.75
N ARG A 41 18.33 2.32 13.81
CA ARG A 41 19.39 2.79 14.71
C ARG A 41 20.77 2.84 14.05
N LYS A 42 21.06 1.92 13.14
CA LYS A 42 22.33 1.85 12.39
C LYS A 42 22.36 2.78 11.18
N PHE A 43 21.21 3.31 10.77
CA PHE A 43 21.08 4.15 9.60
C PHE A 43 21.83 5.47 9.77
N LYS A 44 22.69 5.79 8.81
CA LYS A 44 23.39 7.07 8.72
C LYS A 44 22.75 7.86 7.57
N PRO A 45 22.05 8.96 7.85
CA PRO A 45 21.48 9.80 6.80
C PRO A 45 22.56 10.33 5.87
N GLU A 46 22.31 10.22 4.57
CA GLU A 46 23.14 10.77 3.51
C GLU A 46 22.44 12.02 2.97
N GLU A 47 23.19 13.10 2.86
CA GLU A 47 22.73 14.32 2.21
C GLU A 47 22.57 14.10 0.70
N TYR A 48 21.51 14.66 0.14
CA TYR A 48 21.37 14.82 -1.29
C TYR A 48 20.51 16.05 -1.60
N TRP A 49 20.64 16.57 -2.81
CA TRP A 49 19.88 17.73 -3.24
C TRP A 49 19.02 17.39 -4.46
N SER A 50 17.86 18.01 -4.54
CA SER A 50 17.07 18.10 -5.78
C SER A 50 17.05 19.55 -6.24
N ILE A 51 16.95 19.75 -7.56
CA ILE A 51 16.72 21.06 -8.15
C ILE A 51 15.41 20.99 -8.92
N ASP A 52 14.43 21.75 -8.47
CA ASP A 52 13.10 21.82 -9.04
C ASP A 52 12.91 23.16 -9.73
N ALA A 53 12.38 23.15 -10.94
CA ALA A 53 12.12 24.33 -11.74
C ALA A 53 10.62 24.50 -11.99
N LYS A 54 10.15 25.74 -11.99
CA LYS A 54 8.83 26.10 -12.52
C LYS A 54 9.01 26.82 -13.84
N PHE A 55 8.48 26.25 -14.91
CA PHE A 55 8.56 26.79 -16.25
C PHE A 55 7.23 27.39 -16.71
N ILE A 56 7.30 28.43 -17.53
CA ILE A 56 6.16 29.02 -18.24
C ILE A 56 6.42 28.91 -19.74
N PRO A 57 5.59 28.18 -20.51
CA PRO A 57 5.66 28.17 -21.96
C PRO A 57 5.42 29.56 -22.56
N LYS A 58 6.15 29.90 -23.63
CA LYS A 58 5.92 31.14 -24.38
C LYS A 58 4.46 31.20 -24.87
N GLY A 59 3.76 32.29 -24.56
CA GLY A 59 2.34 32.46 -24.90
C GLY A 59 1.33 31.85 -23.92
N SER A 60 1.78 31.18 -22.86
CA SER A 60 0.93 30.65 -21.79
C SER A 60 1.07 31.46 -20.50
N ARG A 61 0.02 31.50 -19.68
CA ARG A 61 0.06 31.99 -18.28
C ARG A 61 0.22 30.86 -17.25
N LYS A 62 0.06 29.60 -17.67
CA LYS A 62 0.12 28.44 -16.79
C LYS A 62 1.56 27.97 -16.65
N SER A 63 2.04 27.91 -15.41
CA SER A 63 3.33 27.30 -15.08
C SER A 63 3.19 25.79 -14.89
N PHE A 64 4.28 25.05 -15.13
CA PHE A 64 4.40 23.64 -14.79
C PHE A 64 5.72 23.38 -14.07
N SER A 65 5.75 22.34 -13.24
CA SER A 65 6.95 21.94 -12.50
C SER A 65 7.73 20.88 -13.27
N ALA A 66 9.05 20.93 -13.13
CA ALA A 66 9.97 19.91 -13.63
C ALA A 66 11.11 19.74 -12.62
N SER A 67 11.71 18.55 -12.58
CA SER A 67 12.84 18.26 -11.70
C SER A 67 14.08 17.95 -12.53
N LEU A 68 15.24 18.43 -12.10
CA LEU A 68 16.52 18.10 -12.73
C LEU A 68 16.72 16.58 -12.72
N TYR A 69 17.09 16.03 -13.87
CA TYR A 69 17.20 14.58 -14.06
C TYR A 69 18.60 14.13 -14.48
N SER A 70 19.24 14.85 -15.40
CA SER A 70 20.53 14.47 -15.97
C SER A 70 21.37 15.67 -16.40
N ASP A 71 22.66 15.44 -16.56
CA ASP A 71 23.61 16.29 -17.27
C ASP A 71 24.16 15.55 -18.51
N GLU A 72 25.25 16.07 -19.10
CA GLU A 72 25.94 15.47 -20.26
C GLU A 72 26.48 14.06 -20.00
N ASN A 73 26.73 13.70 -18.73
CA ASN A 73 27.24 12.39 -18.33
C ASN A 73 26.10 11.39 -17.99
N GLY A 74 24.85 11.82 -18.13
CA GLY A 74 23.67 11.01 -17.82
C GLY A 74 23.03 11.41 -16.49
N LYS A 75 22.41 10.44 -15.82
CA LYS A 75 21.60 10.73 -14.62
C LYS A 75 22.48 11.31 -13.51
N ILE A 76 22.17 12.53 -13.08
CA ILE A 76 22.93 13.25 -12.06
C ILE A 76 22.40 12.94 -10.65
N LYS A 77 23.30 12.79 -9.67
CA LYS A 77 22.98 12.77 -8.23
C LYS A 77 23.75 13.90 -7.58
N ILE A 78 23.03 14.86 -6.99
CA ILE A 78 23.65 16.00 -6.31
C ILE A 78 23.85 15.62 -4.85
N THR A 79 25.10 15.56 -4.39
CA THR A 79 25.45 15.01 -3.08
C THR A 79 25.72 16.07 -2.02
N ASN A 80 25.89 17.33 -2.39
CA ASN A 80 26.17 18.43 -1.46
C ASN A 80 25.72 19.79 -2.02
N GLY A 81 25.77 20.82 -1.15
CA GLY A 81 25.37 22.19 -1.48
C GLY A 81 26.23 22.84 -2.57
N GLU A 82 27.55 22.63 -2.55
CA GLU A 82 28.47 23.22 -3.54
C GLU A 82 28.14 22.79 -4.99
N GLN A 83 27.79 21.51 -5.17
CA GLN A 83 27.33 21.02 -6.47
C GLN A 83 25.99 21.65 -6.87
N ALA A 84 25.06 21.78 -5.92
CA ALA A 84 23.76 22.41 -6.19
C ALA A 84 23.91 23.90 -6.55
N ASP A 85 24.80 24.62 -5.87
CA ASP A 85 25.14 26.02 -6.12
C ASP A 85 25.77 26.21 -7.50
N LYS A 86 26.70 25.33 -7.88
CA LYS A 86 27.30 25.35 -9.22
C LYS A 86 26.25 25.16 -10.31
N ILE A 87 25.38 24.16 -10.17
CA ILE A 87 24.33 23.90 -11.16
C ILE A 87 23.35 25.07 -11.26
N GLU A 88 22.97 25.69 -10.14
CA GLU A 88 22.12 26.87 -10.14
C GLU A 88 22.78 28.06 -10.85
N ALA A 89 24.07 28.30 -10.61
CA ALA A 89 24.83 29.35 -11.29
C ALA A 89 24.89 29.13 -12.81
N ASP A 90 25.14 27.88 -13.25
CA ASP A 90 25.16 27.49 -14.66
C ASP A 90 23.77 27.69 -15.33
N LEU A 91 22.69 27.71 -14.54
CA LEU A 91 21.30 27.78 -15.00
C LEU A 91 20.65 29.17 -14.91
N GLN A 92 21.27 30.13 -14.22
CA GLN A 92 20.65 31.42 -13.86
C GLN A 92 20.27 32.28 -15.07
N ASN A 93 21.03 32.20 -16.16
CA ASN A 93 20.78 32.93 -17.42
C ASN A 93 20.64 32.00 -18.63
N ALA A 94 20.37 30.71 -18.39
CA ALA A 94 20.26 29.74 -19.47
C ALA A 94 18.96 29.91 -20.26
N GLU A 95 19.01 29.59 -21.55
CA GLU A 95 17.81 29.40 -22.36
C GLU A 95 17.31 27.95 -22.18
N TYR A 96 16.04 27.81 -21.84
CA TYR A 96 15.41 26.51 -21.60
C TYR A 96 14.55 26.13 -22.81
N VAL A 97 14.87 25.00 -23.41
CA VAL A 97 14.19 24.51 -24.63
C VAL A 97 13.63 23.13 -24.39
N ILE A 98 12.39 22.92 -24.80
CA ILE A 98 11.78 21.59 -24.80
C ILE A 98 12.35 20.78 -25.95
N THR A 99 13.18 19.80 -25.66
CA THR A 99 13.82 18.97 -26.72
C THR A 99 13.02 17.73 -27.06
N LYS A 100 12.11 17.32 -26.16
CA LYS A 100 11.29 16.13 -26.34
C LYS A 100 9.94 16.30 -25.66
N VAL A 101 8.87 15.92 -26.37
CA VAL A 101 7.54 15.74 -25.81
C VAL A 101 7.06 14.34 -26.19
N LYS A 102 6.69 13.55 -25.18
CA LYS A 102 6.12 12.21 -25.36
C LYS A 102 4.71 12.18 -24.80
N ASN A 103 3.74 12.03 -25.69
CA ASN A 103 2.36 11.73 -25.32
C ASN A 103 2.13 10.23 -25.32
N GLY A 104 1.29 9.76 -24.39
CA GLY A 104 1.02 8.35 -24.20
C GLY A 104 -0.34 8.10 -23.58
N THR A 105 -0.70 6.82 -23.50
CA THR A 105 -1.86 6.36 -22.76
C THR A 105 -1.40 5.34 -21.73
N ARG A 106 -1.69 5.60 -20.45
CA ARG A 106 -1.45 4.68 -19.35
C ARG A 106 -2.78 4.07 -18.91
N LYS A 107 -2.83 2.74 -18.84
CA LYS A 107 -3.95 2.02 -18.24
C LYS A 107 -3.60 1.66 -16.81
N LYS A 108 -4.48 1.97 -15.87
CA LYS A 108 -4.41 1.47 -14.50
C LYS A 108 -5.49 0.42 -14.34
N SER A 109 -5.09 -0.79 -13.99
CA SER A 109 -6.03 -1.87 -13.70
C SER A 109 -6.47 -1.84 -12.24
N PRO A 110 -7.69 -2.31 -11.96
CA PRO A 110 -8.15 -2.44 -10.59
C PRO A 110 -7.33 -3.47 -9.84
N ALA A 111 -7.26 -3.28 -8.53
CA ALA A 111 -6.64 -4.24 -7.65
C ALA A 111 -7.60 -5.42 -7.37
N PRO A 112 -7.10 -6.62 -7.03
CA PRO A 112 -7.93 -7.81 -6.88
C PRO A 112 -8.90 -7.69 -5.69
N PRO A 113 -9.94 -8.55 -5.62
CA PRO A 113 -10.81 -8.64 -4.44
C PRO A 113 -10.01 -8.94 -3.17
N PHE A 114 -10.62 -8.74 -2.01
CA PHE A 114 -9.90 -8.91 -0.76
C PHE A 114 -9.60 -10.38 -0.45
N ILE A 115 -8.42 -10.60 0.12
CA ILE A 115 -8.11 -11.74 0.98
C ILE A 115 -7.93 -11.22 2.40
N THR A 116 -7.73 -12.11 3.37
CA THR A 116 -7.63 -11.70 4.77
C THR A 116 -6.51 -10.70 5.02
N SER A 117 -5.34 -10.90 4.39
CA SER A 117 -4.19 -10.01 4.55
C SER A 117 -4.47 -8.62 3.97
N THR A 118 -5.03 -8.52 2.76
CA THR A 118 -5.31 -7.25 2.09
C THR A 118 -6.48 -6.51 2.70
N LEU A 119 -7.48 -7.22 3.25
CA LEU A 119 -8.57 -6.62 4.02
C LEU A 119 -8.05 -5.97 5.29
N GLN A 120 -7.23 -6.68 6.08
CA GLN A 120 -6.66 -6.13 7.32
C GLN A 120 -5.76 -4.92 7.03
N GLN A 121 -4.97 -4.97 5.95
CA GLN A 121 -4.15 -3.85 5.50
C GLN A 121 -4.99 -2.61 5.16
N GLU A 122 -5.98 -2.74 4.26
CA GLU A 122 -6.78 -1.59 3.83
C GLU A 122 -7.71 -1.07 4.94
N ALA A 123 -8.24 -1.94 5.80
CA ALA A 123 -8.99 -1.52 6.98
C ALA A 123 -8.12 -0.73 7.96
N SER A 124 -6.85 -1.11 8.15
CA SER A 124 -5.89 -0.35 8.95
C SER A 124 -5.60 1.03 8.33
N ARG A 125 -5.32 1.08 7.02
CA ARG A 125 -5.00 2.33 6.31
C ARG A 125 -6.18 3.29 6.22
N LYS A 126 -7.35 2.82 5.77
CA LYS A 126 -8.52 3.66 5.46
C LYS A 126 -9.47 3.85 6.63
N LEU A 127 -9.60 2.85 7.51
CA LEU A 127 -10.57 2.89 8.60
C LEU A 127 -9.92 3.14 9.97
N GLY A 128 -8.59 2.99 10.08
CA GLY A 128 -7.88 3.02 11.35
C GLY A 128 -8.16 1.81 12.23
N PHE A 129 -8.67 0.71 11.64
CA PHE A 129 -8.99 -0.49 12.40
C PHE A 129 -7.72 -1.30 12.70
N GLN A 130 -7.58 -1.70 13.96
CA GLN A 130 -6.64 -2.75 14.33
C GLN A 130 -7.13 -4.09 13.76
N SER A 131 -6.19 -4.99 13.49
CA SER A 131 -6.44 -6.28 12.86
C SER A 131 -7.49 -7.11 13.61
N ARG A 132 -7.46 -7.09 14.94
CA ARG A 132 -8.47 -7.76 15.79
C ARG A 132 -9.88 -7.18 15.58
N ARG A 133 -10.01 -5.85 15.50
CA ARG A 133 -11.29 -5.17 15.26
C ARG A 133 -11.82 -5.50 13.87
N THR A 134 -10.97 -5.44 12.84
CA THR A 134 -11.33 -5.83 11.47
C THR A 134 -11.87 -7.24 11.43
N MET A 135 -11.18 -8.20 12.06
CA MET A 135 -11.61 -9.61 12.03
C MET A 135 -12.88 -9.87 12.85
N LYS A 136 -13.09 -9.15 13.96
CA LYS A 136 -14.34 -9.23 14.72
C LYS A 136 -15.52 -8.76 13.88
N VAL A 137 -15.42 -7.57 13.27
CA VAL A 137 -16.49 -7.00 12.45
C VAL A 137 -16.75 -7.84 11.20
N ALA A 138 -15.70 -8.38 10.57
CA ALA A 138 -15.86 -9.30 9.44
C ALA A 138 -16.54 -10.62 9.83
N GLN A 139 -16.28 -11.14 11.05
CA GLN A 139 -16.99 -12.32 11.56
C GLN A 139 -18.49 -12.03 11.69
N GLU A 140 -18.87 -10.89 12.28
CA GLU A 140 -20.28 -10.48 12.43
C GLU A 140 -20.97 -10.35 11.06
N LEU A 141 -20.30 -9.69 10.08
CA LEU A 141 -20.82 -9.56 8.72
C LEU A 141 -20.97 -10.91 8.00
N TYR A 142 -20.16 -11.90 8.33
CA TYR A 142 -20.22 -13.24 7.75
C TYR A 142 -21.32 -14.10 8.40
N GLU A 143 -21.40 -14.12 9.73
CA GLU A 143 -22.38 -14.91 10.49
C GLU A 143 -23.80 -14.38 10.32
N GLY A 144 -23.94 -13.07 10.14
CA GLY A 144 -25.20 -12.43 9.81
C GLY A 144 -25.50 -11.22 10.68
N VAL A 145 -26.18 -10.26 10.07
CA VAL A 145 -26.75 -9.06 10.70
C VAL A 145 -28.23 -9.00 10.36
N ASP A 146 -29.04 -8.44 11.25
CA ASP A 146 -30.48 -8.32 11.01
C ASP A 146 -30.75 -7.19 10.01
N ILE A 147 -31.05 -7.55 8.77
CA ILE A 147 -31.34 -6.62 7.68
C ILE A 147 -32.85 -6.40 7.59
N GLU A 148 -33.25 -5.13 7.56
CA GLU A 148 -34.67 -4.75 7.46
C GLU A 148 -35.34 -5.43 6.24
N GLY A 149 -36.41 -6.18 6.50
CA GLY A 149 -37.14 -6.92 5.47
C GLY A 149 -36.52 -8.24 5.02
N MET A 150 -35.32 -8.61 5.47
CA MET A 150 -34.63 -9.86 5.11
C MET A 150 -34.29 -10.75 6.31
N GLY A 151 -34.28 -10.20 7.52
CA GLY A 151 -33.86 -10.91 8.73
C GLY A 151 -32.35 -11.11 8.78
N ALA A 152 -31.92 -12.11 9.57
CA ALA A 152 -30.50 -12.44 9.74
C ALA A 152 -29.84 -12.85 8.42
N THR A 153 -28.99 -11.97 7.88
CA THR A 153 -28.38 -12.11 6.55
C THR A 153 -26.86 -11.97 6.64
N GLY A 154 -26.13 -12.99 6.17
CA GLY A 154 -24.68 -12.91 5.98
C GLY A 154 -24.34 -12.01 4.79
N LEU A 155 -23.68 -10.88 5.05
CA LEU A 155 -23.38 -9.85 4.03
C LEU A 155 -22.09 -10.11 3.26
N ILE A 156 -21.17 -10.91 3.79
CA ILE A 156 -19.88 -11.21 3.14
C ILE A 156 -19.58 -12.70 3.11
N THR A 157 -18.72 -13.11 2.19
CA THR A 157 -18.11 -14.44 2.19
C THR A 157 -17.11 -14.63 3.35
N TYR A 158 -16.66 -15.87 3.56
CA TYR A 158 -15.78 -16.22 4.66
C TYR A 158 -14.47 -15.41 4.65
N MET A 159 -14.24 -14.67 5.74
CA MET A 159 -13.19 -13.67 5.89
C MET A 159 -11.79 -14.21 6.19
N ARG A 160 -11.62 -15.53 6.36
CA ARG A 160 -10.32 -16.20 6.55
C ARG A 160 -9.95 -16.99 5.31
N THR A 161 -9.43 -16.29 4.31
CA THR A 161 -9.12 -16.80 2.98
C THR A 161 -7.83 -16.19 2.46
N ASP A 162 -7.08 -16.98 1.69
CA ASP A 162 -5.93 -16.58 0.88
C ASP A 162 -6.22 -16.68 -0.62
N SER A 163 -7.49 -16.94 -0.99
CA SER A 163 -7.93 -17.10 -2.37
C SER A 163 -8.44 -15.80 -2.99
N LEU A 164 -8.08 -15.57 -4.24
CA LEU A 164 -8.66 -14.52 -5.08
C LEU A 164 -9.80 -15.03 -5.97
N ARG A 165 -10.19 -16.31 -5.82
CA ARG A 165 -11.24 -16.94 -6.62
C ARG A 165 -12.59 -16.32 -6.32
N ILE A 166 -13.38 -16.13 -7.37
CA ILE A 166 -14.78 -15.66 -7.31
C ILE A 166 -15.60 -16.66 -8.13
N SER A 167 -16.78 -17.04 -7.64
CA SER A 167 -17.71 -17.89 -8.40
C SER A 167 -18.26 -17.19 -9.65
N ASN A 168 -18.62 -17.95 -10.67
CA ASN A 168 -19.20 -17.39 -11.90
C ASN A 168 -20.51 -16.64 -11.63
N VAL A 169 -21.34 -17.15 -10.72
CA VAL A 169 -22.59 -16.48 -10.29
C VAL A 169 -22.31 -15.08 -9.75
N ALA A 170 -21.31 -14.94 -8.86
CA ALA A 170 -20.98 -13.63 -8.31
C ALA A 170 -20.36 -12.68 -9.35
N ILE A 171 -19.67 -13.21 -10.36
CA ILE A 171 -19.17 -12.42 -11.51
C ILE A 171 -20.34 -11.93 -12.36
N GLU A 172 -21.33 -12.77 -12.64
CA GLU A 172 -22.52 -12.41 -13.39
C GLU A 172 -23.33 -11.32 -12.67
N GLU A 173 -23.63 -11.52 -11.38
CA GLU A 173 -24.38 -10.56 -10.56
C GLU A 173 -23.71 -9.19 -10.49
N VAL A 174 -22.39 -9.14 -10.25
CA VAL A 174 -21.68 -7.86 -10.18
C VAL A 174 -21.53 -7.21 -11.55
N THR A 175 -21.42 -8.00 -12.62
CA THR A 175 -21.40 -7.49 -14.01
C THR A 175 -22.72 -6.81 -14.34
N GLU A 176 -23.84 -7.45 -14.01
CA GLU A 176 -25.17 -6.88 -14.20
C GLU A 176 -25.35 -5.62 -13.36
N TYR A 177 -24.96 -5.65 -12.08
CA TYR A 177 -25.00 -4.50 -11.20
C TYR A 177 -24.19 -3.31 -11.77
N ILE A 178 -22.96 -3.55 -12.24
CA ILE A 178 -22.11 -2.51 -12.83
C ILE A 178 -22.75 -1.94 -14.10
N LYS A 179 -23.28 -2.82 -14.97
CA LYS A 179 -23.98 -2.41 -16.20
C LYS A 179 -25.14 -1.47 -15.90
N ASN A 180 -25.98 -1.85 -14.93
CA ASN A 180 -27.21 -1.11 -14.60
C ASN A 180 -26.92 0.18 -13.84
N SER A 181 -25.89 0.19 -12.98
CA SER A 181 -25.62 1.32 -12.07
C SER A 181 -24.61 2.34 -12.62
N TYR A 182 -23.61 1.89 -13.38
CA TYR A 182 -22.53 2.74 -13.91
C TYR A 182 -22.56 2.84 -15.44
N GLY A 183 -23.17 1.87 -16.12
CA GLY A 183 -23.24 1.79 -17.57
C GLY A 183 -22.19 0.87 -18.18
N GLU A 184 -22.46 0.40 -19.40
CA GLU A 184 -21.66 -0.61 -20.11
C GLU A 184 -20.19 -0.23 -20.31
N LYS A 185 -19.88 1.07 -20.45
CA LYS A 185 -18.49 1.57 -20.56
C LYS A 185 -17.61 1.26 -19.34
N PHE A 186 -18.21 0.97 -18.19
CA PHE A 186 -17.49 0.61 -16.97
C PHE A 186 -17.26 -0.90 -16.82
N LEU A 187 -17.75 -1.70 -17.76
CA LEU A 187 -17.40 -3.12 -17.82
C LEU A 187 -16.08 -3.33 -18.58
N PRO A 188 -15.22 -4.23 -18.11
CA PRO A 188 -14.08 -4.69 -18.90
C PRO A 188 -14.58 -5.49 -20.12
N PRO A 189 -13.77 -5.59 -21.19
CA PRO A 189 -14.18 -6.33 -22.39
C PRO A 189 -14.38 -7.83 -22.13
N LYS A 190 -13.81 -8.37 -21.06
CA LYS A 190 -14.02 -9.73 -20.56
C LYS A 190 -14.02 -9.72 -19.03
N PRO A 191 -14.76 -10.62 -18.36
CA PRO A 191 -14.72 -10.77 -16.91
C PRO A 191 -13.29 -10.97 -16.38
N ARG A 192 -13.02 -10.43 -15.18
CA ARG A 192 -11.68 -10.47 -14.60
C ARG A 192 -11.54 -11.63 -13.63
N PHE A 193 -10.56 -12.49 -13.91
CA PHE A 193 -10.12 -13.56 -13.02
C PHE A 193 -8.74 -13.23 -12.47
N PHE A 194 -8.57 -13.41 -11.16
CA PHE A 194 -7.32 -13.13 -10.46
C PHE A 194 -6.71 -14.43 -9.96
N LYS A 195 -5.41 -14.60 -10.22
CA LYS A 195 -4.67 -15.81 -9.83
C LYS A 195 -4.18 -15.70 -8.39
N SER A 196 -4.55 -16.66 -7.54
CA SER A 196 -4.01 -16.82 -6.19
C SER A 196 -2.50 -17.14 -6.23
N ARG A 197 -1.78 -16.90 -5.12
CA ARG A 197 -0.36 -17.25 -5.01
C ARG A 197 -0.17 -18.77 -5.01
N SER A 198 0.99 -19.26 -5.44
CA SER A 198 1.29 -20.70 -5.55
C SER A 198 1.27 -21.44 -4.21
N ASN A 199 1.46 -20.74 -3.09
CA ASN A 199 1.45 -21.30 -1.74
C ASN A 199 0.11 -21.09 -1.01
N ALA A 200 -0.92 -20.60 -1.70
CA ALA A 200 -2.26 -20.45 -1.13
C ALA A 200 -2.88 -21.84 -0.89
N GLN A 201 -3.67 -21.96 0.18
CA GLN A 201 -4.46 -23.16 0.46
C GLN A 201 -5.70 -23.22 -0.45
N ASP A 202 -6.20 -22.07 -0.89
CA ASP A 202 -7.26 -21.91 -1.90
C ASP A 202 -8.59 -22.63 -1.57
N GLY A 203 -8.86 -22.80 -0.27
CA GLY A 203 -10.02 -23.54 0.25
C GLY A 203 -11.35 -22.77 0.23
N HIS A 204 -11.32 -21.47 -0.03
CA HIS A 204 -12.50 -20.58 -0.03
C HIS A 204 -12.47 -19.62 -1.23
N GLU A 205 -13.50 -18.79 -1.39
CA GLU A 205 -13.47 -17.66 -2.32
C GLU A 205 -12.77 -16.44 -1.67
N ALA A 206 -12.55 -15.39 -2.46
CA ALA A 206 -12.19 -14.07 -1.97
C ALA A 206 -13.26 -13.49 -1.03
N ILE A 207 -12.87 -12.51 -0.21
CA ILE A 207 -13.77 -11.75 0.65
C ILE A 207 -14.51 -10.72 -0.22
N ARG A 208 -15.82 -10.94 -0.39
CA ARG A 208 -16.72 -10.14 -1.22
C ARG A 208 -18.11 -10.07 -0.59
N PRO A 209 -18.99 -9.16 -1.04
CA PRO A 209 -20.41 -9.23 -0.72
C PRO A 209 -20.98 -10.60 -1.11
N SER A 210 -21.87 -11.12 -0.28
CA SER A 210 -22.67 -12.30 -0.61
C SER A 210 -23.60 -12.01 -1.79
N MET A 211 -24.21 -10.82 -1.79
CA MET A 211 -25.09 -10.28 -2.82
C MET A 211 -24.64 -8.88 -3.24
N PRO A 212 -24.13 -8.67 -4.46
CA PRO A 212 -23.68 -7.34 -4.92
C PRO A 212 -24.77 -6.27 -4.93
N SER A 213 -26.04 -6.68 -5.07
CA SER A 213 -27.22 -5.82 -5.05
C SER A 213 -27.50 -5.18 -3.69
N LEU A 214 -27.05 -5.79 -2.58
CA LEU A 214 -27.13 -5.19 -1.24
C LEU A 214 -26.06 -4.11 -1.09
N THR A 215 -26.29 -2.96 -1.70
CA THR A 215 -25.34 -1.85 -1.66
C THR A 215 -25.11 -1.36 -0.23
N PRO A 216 -23.93 -0.80 0.10
CA PRO A 216 -23.65 -0.30 1.45
C PRO A 216 -24.69 0.72 1.93
N ASP A 217 -25.19 1.57 1.04
CA ASP A 217 -26.18 2.59 1.38
C ASP A 217 -27.56 1.96 1.67
N SER A 218 -27.95 0.88 0.95
CA SER A 218 -29.22 0.19 1.17
C SER A 218 -29.30 -0.53 2.53
N VAL A 219 -28.19 -1.07 3.03
CA VAL A 219 -28.16 -1.80 4.32
C VAL A 219 -27.69 -0.92 5.48
N LYS A 220 -27.35 0.35 5.23
CA LYS A 220 -26.70 1.23 6.21
C LYS A 220 -27.48 1.37 7.52
N ALA A 221 -28.80 1.46 7.46
CA ALA A 221 -29.66 1.63 8.62
C ALA A 221 -29.62 0.42 9.58
N SER A 222 -29.37 -0.78 9.03
CA SER A 222 -29.28 -2.03 9.78
C SER A 222 -27.89 -2.32 10.36
N LEU A 223 -26.89 -1.49 10.05
CA LEU A 223 -25.49 -1.73 10.41
C LEU A 223 -24.99 -0.78 11.47
N THR A 224 -24.17 -1.29 12.39
CA THR A 224 -23.33 -0.41 13.21
C THR A 224 -22.35 0.37 12.33
N SER A 225 -21.82 1.49 12.85
CA SER A 225 -20.83 2.30 12.13
C SER A 225 -19.63 1.49 11.63
N ASP A 226 -19.14 0.54 12.44
CA ASP A 226 -18.01 -0.31 12.06
C ASP A 226 -18.36 -1.32 10.97
N GLN A 227 -19.49 -1.99 11.12
CA GLN A 227 -20.00 -2.94 10.13
C GLN A 227 -20.23 -2.26 8.79
N TYR A 228 -20.90 -1.09 8.77
CA TYR A 228 -21.10 -0.31 7.56
C TYR A 228 -19.77 0.11 6.91
N ARG A 229 -18.82 0.63 7.69
CA ARG A 229 -17.51 1.06 7.16
C ARG A 229 -16.71 -0.09 6.56
N LEU A 230 -16.70 -1.26 7.22
CA LEU A 230 -15.98 -2.43 6.71
C LEU A 230 -16.71 -3.06 5.51
N TYR A 231 -18.03 -3.16 5.56
CA TYR A 231 -18.84 -3.67 4.46
C TYR A 231 -18.69 -2.79 3.21
N LYS A 232 -18.77 -1.46 3.37
CA LYS A 232 -18.52 -0.50 2.28
C LYS A 232 -17.14 -0.67 1.67
N LEU A 233 -16.13 -0.91 2.51
CA LEU A 233 -14.77 -1.16 2.02
C LEU A 233 -14.70 -2.44 1.16
N ILE A 234 -15.28 -3.54 1.66
CA ILE A 234 -15.32 -4.84 0.97
C ILE A 234 -16.10 -4.72 -0.35
N TRP A 235 -17.29 -4.12 -0.30
CA TRP A 235 -18.16 -3.94 -1.45
C TRP A 235 -17.49 -3.08 -2.53
N ASN A 236 -16.93 -1.93 -2.17
CA ASN A 236 -16.25 -1.07 -3.14
C ASN A 236 -15.06 -1.77 -3.79
N ARG A 237 -14.26 -2.52 -3.02
CA ARG A 237 -13.09 -3.25 -3.55
C ARG A 237 -13.51 -4.36 -4.51
N PHE A 238 -14.53 -5.15 -4.15
CA PHE A 238 -15.01 -6.25 -4.98
C PHE A 238 -15.61 -5.72 -6.29
N THR A 239 -16.54 -4.77 -6.23
CA THR A 239 -17.17 -4.18 -7.42
C THR A 239 -16.13 -3.53 -8.31
N ALA A 240 -15.22 -2.72 -7.75
CA ALA A 240 -14.13 -2.10 -8.52
C ALA A 240 -13.19 -3.14 -9.17
N SER A 241 -12.96 -4.29 -8.54
CA SER A 241 -12.13 -5.37 -9.09
C SER A 241 -12.67 -5.93 -10.41
N GLN A 242 -13.97 -5.77 -10.67
CA GLN A 242 -14.66 -6.21 -11.89
C GLN A 242 -14.96 -5.07 -12.86
N MET A 243 -14.50 -3.85 -12.60
CA MET A 243 -14.70 -2.69 -13.49
C MET A 243 -13.59 -2.55 -14.55
N ALA A 244 -13.84 -1.71 -15.55
CA ALA A 244 -12.90 -1.31 -16.58
C ALA A 244 -11.67 -0.57 -16.01
N ASP A 245 -10.57 -0.60 -16.76
CA ASP A 245 -9.35 0.13 -16.41
C ASP A 245 -9.61 1.65 -16.35
N CYS A 246 -8.87 2.35 -15.47
CA CYS A 246 -8.74 3.80 -15.57
C CYS A 246 -7.76 4.13 -16.70
N ILE A 247 -8.16 5.01 -17.61
CA ILE A 247 -7.36 5.44 -18.75
C ILE A 247 -6.86 6.86 -18.50
N GLN A 248 -5.54 7.03 -18.55
CA GLN A 248 -4.87 8.31 -18.35
C GLN A 248 -4.12 8.68 -19.63
N LYS A 249 -4.30 9.92 -20.12
CA LYS A 249 -3.43 10.49 -21.15
C LYS A 249 -2.24 11.14 -20.47
N THR A 250 -1.06 10.62 -20.73
CA THR A 250 0.20 11.05 -20.11
C THR A 250 0.97 11.95 -21.05
N THR A 251 1.62 12.97 -20.51
CA THR A 251 2.56 13.82 -21.23
C THR A 251 3.85 13.87 -20.43
N GLN A 252 4.97 13.62 -21.10
CA GLN A 252 6.30 13.79 -20.54
C GLN A 252 7.06 14.77 -21.42
N ALA A 253 7.82 15.67 -20.78
CA ALA A 253 8.66 16.61 -21.50
C ALA A 253 10.08 16.64 -20.90
N ASP A 254 11.07 16.66 -21.79
CA ASP A 254 12.47 16.91 -21.45
C ASP A 254 12.76 18.37 -21.81
N ILE A 255 13.27 19.14 -20.83
CA ILE A 255 13.62 20.56 -20.96
C ILE A 255 15.12 20.67 -20.75
N VAL A 256 15.85 21.17 -21.75
CA VAL A 256 17.31 21.25 -21.75
C VAL A 256 17.76 22.70 -21.64
N ALA A 257 18.80 22.91 -20.83
CA ALA A 257 19.48 24.18 -20.64
C ALA A 257 20.93 23.92 -20.22
N ASN A 258 21.91 24.49 -20.95
CA ASN A 258 23.34 24.39 -20.63
C ASN A 258 23.83 22.96 -20.26
N GLY A 259 23.49 21.96 -21.06
CA GLY A 259 23.87 20.56 -20.83
C GLY A 259 23.04 19.82 -19.77
N TYR A 260 22.21 20.53 -18.99
CA TYR A 260 21.30 19.94 -18.02
C TYR A 260 19.94 19.62 -18.62
N THR A 261 19.33 18.52 -18.17
CA THR A 261 17.98 18.10 -18.57
C THR A 261 17.06 18.01 -17.36
N PHE A 262 15.98 18.76 -17.40
CA PHE A 262 14.83 18.67 -16.50
C PHE A 262 13.75 17.78 -17.09
N LYS A 263 13.04 17.03 -16.24
CA LYS A 263 11.89 16.23 -16.63
C LYS A 263 10.61 16.73 -16.00
N ALA A 264 9.62 16.97 -16.83
CA ALA A 264 8.24 17.18 -16.42
C ALA A 264 7.41 15.95 -16.80
N SER A 265 6.48 15.56 -15.93
CA SER A 265 5.51 14.51 -16.21
C SER A 265 4.15 14.92 -15.70
N GLY A 266 3.13 14.75 -16.53
CA GLY A 266 1.75 15.01 -16.18
C GLY A 266 0.82 14.00 -16.79
N TYR A 267 -0.41 13.96 -16.28
CA TYR A 267 -1.48 13.23 -16.93
C TYR A 267 -2.82 13.92 -16.72
N ARG A 268 -3.77 13.59 -17.60
CA ARG A 268 -5.20 13.80 -17.36
C ARG A 268 -5.92 12.47 -17.37
N VAL A 269 -6.95 12.34 -16.54
CA VAL A 269 -7.85 11.19 -16.60
C VAL A 269 -8.73 11.36 -17.84
N ASP A 270 -8.70 10.38 -18.72
CA ASP A 270 -9.51 10.32 -19.94
C ASP A 270 -10.76 9.46 -19.70
N PHE A 271 -10.62 8.45 -18.85
CA PHE A 271 -11.71 7.63 -18.34
C PHE A 271 -11.38 7.14 -16.93
N GLU A 272 -12.31 7.32 -15.99
CA GLU A 272 -12.13 7.00 -14.57
C GLU A 272 -12.10 5.49 -14.30
N GLY A 273 -12.88 4.70 -15.05
CA GLY A 273 -13.00 3.26 -14.84
C GLY A 273 -13.28 2.91 -13.37
N PHE A 274 -12.60 1.89 -12.85
CA PHE A 274 -12.72 1.47 -11.46
C PHE A 274 -12.42 2.55 -10.41
N THR A 275 -11.67 3.61 -10.77
CA THR A 275 -11.27 4.64 -9.80
C THR A 275 -12.43 5.53 -9.36
N THR A 276 -13.58 5.47 -10.05
CA THR A 276 -14.82 6.11 -9.60
C THR A 276 -15.31 5.54 -8.26
N LEU A 277 -14.93 4.29 -7.94
CA LEU A 277 -15.42 3.57 -6.77
C LEU A 277 -14.34 3.25 -5.75
N TYR A 278 -13.14 2.88 -6.21
CA TYR A 278 -12.07 2.45 -5.32
C TYR A 278 -10.67 2.80 -5.85
N VAL A 279 -9.84 3.34 -4.96
CA VAL A 279 -8.39 3.46 -5.17
C VAL A 279 -7.69 2.89 -3.93
N GLU A 280 -6.76 1.96 -4.13
CA GLU A 280 -5.97 1.36 -3.05
C GLU A 280 -5.11 2.42 -2.35
N SER A 281 -5.10 2.37 -1.03
CA SER A 281 -4.26 3.28 -0.25
C SER A 281 -2.80 2.86 -0.34
N LYS A 282 -1.91 3.84 -0.49
CA LYS A 282 -0.46 3.64 -0.40
C LYS A 282 0.02 4.05 0.98
N ASP A 283 1.11 3.42 1.44
CA ASP A 283 1.74 3.76 2.72
C ASP A 283 2.41 5.15 2.69
N VAL A 284 2.71 5.66 1.50
CA VAL A 284 3.23 7.01 1.26
C VAL A 284 2.26 7.72 0.31
N GLU A 285 1.88 8.95 0.66
CA GLU A 285 1.08 9.79 -0.24
C GLU A 285 1.90 10.12 -1.49
N GLU A 286 1.35 9.84 -2.67
CA GLU A 286 1.94 10.31 -3.92
C GLU A 286 1.55 11.77 -4.13
N GLU A 287 2.52 12.60 -4.53
CA GLU A 287 2.21 13.97 -4.95
C GLU A 287 1.18 13.97 -6.08
N LYS A 288 0.21 14.88 -5.99
CA LYS A 288 -0.81 15.06 -7.02
C LYS A 288 -0.14 15.54 -8.30
N THR A 289 0.09 14.62 -9.22
CA THR A 289 0.56 14.95 -10.57
C THR A 289 -0.51 15.76 -11.29
N THR A 290 -0.14 16.95 -11.78
CA THR A 290 -1.02 17.83 -12.53
C THR A 290 -0.85 17.63 -14.03
N GLN A 291 -1.88 17.98 -14.80
CA GLN A 291 -1.79 17.97 -16.25
C GLN A 291 -0.82 19.06 -16.72
N LEU A 292 0.12 18.70 -17.59
CA LEU A 292 1.01 19.67 -18.23
C LEU A 292 0.20 20.55 -19.22
N PRO A 293 0.57 21.84 -19.40
CA PRO A 293 0.03 22.64 -20.49
C PRO A 293 0.41 22.02 -21.85
N PRO A 294 -0.16 22.49 -22.97
CA PRO A 294 0.32 22.11 -24.29
C PRO A 294 1.80 22.47 -24.44
N LEU A 295 2.63 21.48 -24.80
CA LEU A 295 4.07 21.60 -24.99
C LEU A 295 4.43 21.03 -26.37
N GLU A 296 5.40 21.64 -27.03
CA GLU A 296 5.90 21.20 -28.34
C GLU A 296 7.42 21.11 -28.33
N LYS A 297 7.97 20.31 -29.23
CA LYS A 297 9.42 20.25 -29.44
C LYS A 297 9.92 21.61 -29.93
N ASP A 298 11.12 21.99 -29.51
CA ASP A 298 11.84 23.22 -29.84
C ASP A 298 11.17 24.49 -29.26
N MET A 299 10.18 24.33 -28.38
CA MET A 299 9.54 25.43 -27.66
C MET A 299 10.46 25.98 -26.57
N ILE A 300 10.67 27.30 -26.60
CA ILE A 300 11.36 28.02 -25.53
C ILE A 300 10.40 28.21 -24.34
N VAL A 301 10.89 27.92 -23.14
CA VAL A 301 10.17 28.12 -21.88
C VAL A 301 10.94 29.08 -20.99
N ARG A 302 10.21 29.96 -20.28
CA ARG A 302 10.81 30.84 -19.28
C ARG A 302 10.89 30.11 -17.95
N CYS A 303 12.07 30.06 -17.34
CA CYS A 303 12.22 29.68 -15.94
C CYS A 303 11.66 30.79 -15.05
N LYS A 304 10.60 30.48 -14.28
CA LYS A 304 9.99 31.40 -13.30
C LYS A 304 10.72 31.31 -11.97
N GLU A 305 11.09 30.11 -11.58
CA GLU A 305 11.66 29.78 -10.28
C GLU A 305 12.55 28.55 -10.45
N LEU A 306 13.75 28.61 -9.90
CA LEU A 306 14.63 27.46 -9.70
C LEU A 306 14.82 27.32 -8.19
N LYS A 307 14.60 26.12 -7.66
CA LYS A 307 14.64 25.86 -6.22
C LYS A 307 15.51 24.65 -5.94
N LYS A 308 16.62 24.89 -5.22
CA LYS A 308 17.43 23.85 -4.61
C LYS A 308 16.74 23.37 -3.33
N ASN A 309 16.55 22.08 -3.20
CA ASN A 309 15.96 21.47 -2.00
C ASN A 309 16.99 20.50 -1.41
N GLN A 310 17.43 20.80 -0.19
CA GLN A 310 18.26 19.90 0.59
C GLN A 310 17.40 18.80 1.18
N HIS A 311 17.86 17.57 1.05
CA HIS A 311 17.22 16.39 1.59
C HIS A 311 18.23 15.52 2.31
N PHE A 312 17.70 14.68 3.19
CA PHE A 312 18.44 13.60 3.81
C PHE A 312 17.70 12.30 3.55
N THR A 313 18.46 11.26 3.20
CA THR A 313 17.89 9.91 3.15
C THR A 313 17.28 9.58 4.52
N GLN A 314 16.16 8.87 4.50
CA GLN A 314 15.42 8.51 5.72
C GLN A 314 15.65 7.04 6.03
N PRO A 315 15.68 6.66 7.32
CA PRO A 315 15.74 5.25 7.68
C PRO A 315 14.47 4.53 7.20
N PRO A 316 14.51 3.20 7.06
CA PRO A 316 13.32 2.45 6.70
C PRO A 316 12.20 2.69 7.72
N ALA A 317 10.97 2.91 7.23
CA ALA A 317 9.84 3.19 8.10
C ALA A 317 9.57 2.01 9.07
N ARG A 318 9.18 2.34 10.30
CA ARG A 318 8.69 1.34 11.25
C ARG A 318 7.47 0.60 10.69
N TYR A 319 7.26 -0.62 11.16
CA TYR A 319 6.08 -1.38 10.78
C TYR A 319 4.83 -0.79 11.41
N THR A 320 3.75 -0.69 10.63
CA THR A 320 2.38 -0.59 11.12
C THR A 320 1.79 -2.00 11.16
N GLU A 321 0.57 -2.18 11.69
CA GLU A 321 -0.10 -3.48 11.56
C GLU A 321 -0.27 -3.88 10.09
N ALA A 322 -0.60 -2.94 9.20
CA ALA A 322 -0.73 -3.20 7.78
C ALA A 322 0.59 -3.69 7.16
N SER A 323 1.69 -2.96 7.35
CA SER A 323 2.97 -3.33 6.74
C SER A 323 3.58 -4.58 7.40
N LEU A 324 3.29 -4.87 8.67
CA LEU A 324 3.69 -6.13 9.30
C LEU A 324 2.93 -7.32 8.72
N ILE A 325 1.61 -7.21 8.51
CA ILE A 325 0.81 -8.29 7.90
C ILE A 325 1.31 -8.59 6.49
N LYS A 326 1.59 -7.54 5.72
CA LYS A 326 2.18 -7.67 4.39
C LYS A 326 3.51 -8.42 4.45
N ALA A 327 4.42 -8.03 5.35
CA ALA A 327 5.70 -8.71 5.51
C ALA A 327 5.54 -10.18 5.93
N LEU A 328 4.65 -10.48 6.88
CA LEU A 328 4.35 -11.84 7.31
C LEU A 328 3.87 -12.70 6.14
N GLU A 329 2.95 -12.19 5.32
CA GLU A 329 2.45 -12.88 4.13
C GLU A 329 3.54 -13.09 3.07
N GLU A 330 4.35 -12.06 2.76
CA GLU A 330 5.44 -12.13 1.78
C GLU A 330 6.52 -13.14 2.18
N TYR A 331 6.81 -13.26 3.48
CA TYR A 331 7.73 -14.26 4.03
C TYR A 331 7.10 -15.64 4.25
N GLY A 332 5.80 -15.81 3.95
CA GLY A 332 5.09 -17.07 4.17
C GLY A 332 4.88 -17.44 5.65
N ILE A 333 5.02 -16.44 6.54
CA ILE A 333 4.86 -16.58 7.99
C ILE A 333 3.42 -16.27 8.37
N GLY A 334 2.79 -17.17 9.11
CA GLY A 334 1.39 -17.04 9.48
C GLY A 334 0.44 -17.38 8.33
N ARG A 335 -0.85 -17.26 8.60
CA ARG A 335 -1.97 -17.64 7.73
C ARG A 335 -3.12 -16.66 7.97
N PRO A 336 -4.15 -16.63 7.10
CA PRO A 336 -5.37 -15.85 7.33
C PRO A 336 -5.91 -15.92 8.77
N SER A 337 -5.88 -17.09 9.39
CA SER A 337 -6.35 -17.31 10.76
C SER A 337 -5.42 -16.78 11.86
N THR A 338 -4.16 -16.49 11.57
CA THR A 338 -3.15 -16.19 12.61
C THR A 338 -2.61 -14.77 12.58
N TYR A 339 -2.82 -13.96 11.54
CA TYR A 339 -2.28 -12.59 11.47
C TYR A 339 -2.71 -11.71 12.65
N ALA A 340 -4.02 -11.51 12.84
CA ALA A 340 -4.55 -10.69 13.92
C ALA A 340 -4.21 -11.25 15.31
N ALA A 341 -4.25 -12.58 15.47
CA ALA A 341 -3.89 -13.24 16.73
C ALA A 341 -2.41 -13.02 17.08
N THR A 342 -1.51 -13.15 16.11
CA THR A 342 -0.06 -12.94 16.29
C THR A 342 0.22 -11.52 16.78
N ILE A 343 -0.35 -10.50 16.09
CA ILE A 343 -0.18 -9.08 16.47
C ILE A 343 -0.74 -8.83 17.88
N THR A 344 -1.91 -9.41 18.18
CA THR A 344 -2.52 -9.30 19.51
C THR A 344 -1.59 -9.89 20.56
N THR A 345 -1.03 -11.08 20.35
CA THR A 345 -0.16 -11.73 21.35
C THR A 345 1.15 -10.97 21.57
N ILE A 346 1.84 -10.56 20.51
CA ILE A 346 3.13 -9.87 20.68
C ILE A 346 2.97 -8.51 21.36
N THR A 347 1.79 -7.88 21.23
CA THR A 347 1.49 -6.62 21.92
C THR A 347 0.95 -6.83 23.34
N SER A 348 0.14 -7.86 23.58
CA SER A 348 -0.35 -8.18 24.94
C SER A 348 0.74 -8.71 25.86
N HIS A 349 1.77 -9.37 25.32
CA HIS A 349 2.93 -9.83 26.07
C HIS A 349 4.06 -8.79 26.16
N GLU A 350 3.78 -7.54 25.77
CA GLU A 350 4.69 -6.40 25.91
C GLU A 350 6.03 -6.59 25.18
N TYR A 351 6.15 -7.50 24.21
CA TYR A 351 7.31 -7.57 23.33
C TYR A 351 7.39 -6.38 22.37
N VAL A 352 6.22 -5.86 22.02
CA VAL A 352 6.04 -4.75 21.08
C VAL A 352 4.99 -3.82 21.65
N LYS A 353 5.23 -2.51 21.58
CA LYS A 353 4.26 -1.47 21.94
C LYS A 353 3.83 -0.69 20.70
N ARG A 354 2.69 0.00 20.81
CA ARG A 354 2.19 0.91 19.78
C ARG A 354 2.61 2.34 20.12
N GLU A 355 3.24 3.01 19.17
CA GLU A 355 3.51 4.44 19.21
C GLU A 355 2.81 5.10 18.01
N GLY A 356 1.65 5.73 18.26
CA GLY A 356 0.74 6.11 17.19
C GLY A 356 0.29 4.89 16.39
N LYS A 357 0.55 4.89 15.07
CA LYS A 357 0.28 3.75 14.17
C LYS A 357 1.44 2.75 14.07
N SER A 358 2.60 3.09 14.61
CA SER A 358 3.83 2.30 14.48
C SER A 358 3.95 1.26 15.60
N LEU A 359 4.56 0.13 15.26
CA LEU A 359 4.94 -0.94 16.16
C LEU A 359 6.43 -0.77 16.48
N VAL A 360 6.75 -0.65 17.78
CA VAL A 360 8.10 -0.43 18.29
C VAL A 360 8.45 -1.58 19.22
N PRO A 361 9.64 -2.20 19.09
CA PRO A 361 10.03 -3.23 20.04
C PRO A 361 10.26 -2.63 21.42
N THR A 362 9.94 -3.39 22.47
CA THR A 362 10.36 -3.04 23.83
C THR A 362 11.73 -3.64 24.12
N GLU A 363 12.37 -3.21 25.20
CA GLU A 363 13.60 -3.85 25.70
C GLU A 363 13.40 -5.36 25.91
N LEU A 364 12.24 -5.74 26.43
CA LEU A 364 11.85 -7.15 26.56
C LEU A 364 11.82 -7.87 25.20
N GLY A 365 11.23 -7.25 24.17
CA GLY A 365 11.21 -7.77 22.80
C GLY A 365 12.61 -7.96 22.23
N GLU A 366 13.51 -7.02 22.45
CA GLU A 366 14.90 -7.07 21.98
C GLU A 366 15.70 -8.16 22.68
N VAL A 367 15.70 -8.19 24.02
CA VAL A 367 16.40 -9.21 24.82
C VAL A 367 15.90 -10.61 24.46
N THR A 368 14.59 -10.79 24.35
CA THR A 368 13.99 -12.07 23.96
C THR A 368 14.40 -12.48 22.54
N THR A 369 14.39 -11.54 21.61
CA THR A 369 14.79 -11.80 20.21
C THR A 369 16.25 -12.20 20.10
N ASN A 370 17.14 -11.52 20.82
CA ASN A 370 18.57 -11.82 20.83
C ASN A 370 18.86 -13.20 21.42
N LEU A 371 18.25 -13.53 22.56
CA LEU A 371 18.36 -14.87 23.15
C LEU A 371 17.85 -15.95 22.18
N MET A 372 16.76 -15.69 21.47
CA MET A 372 16.20 -16.63 20.50
C MET A 372 17.07 -16.78 19.24
N LYS A 373 17.71 -15.70 18.76
CA LYS A 373 18.68 -15.73 17.65
C LYS A 373 19.91 -16.57 18.02
N GLU A 374 20.40 -16.44 19.25
CA GLU A 374 21.56 -17.19 19.75
C GLU A 374 21.23 -18.68 19.98
N ARG A 375 20.14 -18.97 20.69
CA ARG A 375 19.86 -20.32 21.19
C ARG A 375 19.00 -21.15 20.24
N PHE A 376 18.18 -20.51 19.41
CA PHE A 376 17.20 -21.17 18.55
C PHE A 376 17.13 -20.55 17.13
N PRO A 377 18.26 -20.34 16.42
CA PRO A 377 18.30 -19.62 15.14
C PRO A 377 17.40 -20.23 14.07
N LYS A 378 17.24 -21.57 14.05
CA LYS A 378 16.36 -22.29 13.11
C LYS A 378 14.87 -22.00 13.34
N ILE A 379 14.47 -21.68 14.57
CA ILE A 379 13.07 -21.41 14.92
C ILE A 379 12.66 -19.99 14.55
N VAL A 380 13.58 -19.03 14.74
CA VAL A 380 13.33 -17.61 14.46
C VAL A 380 13.79 -17.16 13.07
N ASN A 381 14.06 -18.08 12.15
CA ASN A 381 14.43 -17.73 10.79
C ASN A 381 13.24 -17.08 10.06
N VAL A 382 13.46 -15.88 9.50
CA VAL A 382 12.44 -15.10 8.78
C VAL A 382 12.14 -15.74 7.42
N LYS A 383 13.15 -16.31 6.76
CA LYS A 383 12.93 -17.09 5.54
C LYS A 383 12.69 -18.53 5.95
N PHE A 384 11.45 -19.00 5.81
CA PHE A 384 11.21 -20.43 5.84
C PHE A 384 11.88 -21.03 4.61
N THR A 385 12.99 -21.73 4.80
CA THR A 385 13.47 -22.67 3.80
C THR A 385 12.47 -23.83 3.83
N ASN A 386 11.64 -23.95 2.80
CA ASN A 386 10.83 -25.15 2.60
C ASN A 386 11.72 -26.38 2.48
#